data_AF-A0A932CK42-F1
#
_entry.id   AF-A0A932CK42-F1
#
_cell.length_a   1.000
_cell.length_b   1.000
_cell.length_c   1.000
_cell.angle_alpha   90.00
_cell.angle_beta   90.00
_cell.angle_gamma   90.00
#
_symmetry.space_group_name_H-M   'P 1'
#
loop_
_entity.id
_entity.type
_entity.pdbx_description
1 polymer ?
#
loop_
_entity_poly.entity_id
_entity_poly.type
_entity_poly.pdbx_seq_one_letter_code
_entity_poly.pdbx_strand_id
1 'polypeptide(L)'
;MSLGAARSILSVSEATLRRWADHGVVRTFRTPGGHRRFSQSDVRALAENSVRLSTERAPLGLDEAALRRIRRRLRSIHGVSEGWYRDIGEAHRQWLREMGRQLLGLIVLYLGEQRRRAELAAEVRVLGEKYGALMAQGDLPLHQVVSAFLFFRNAVTDATREALPRASMTVEELLQIWRQVVRLTDRVLLAAVEAYGAARNRGT
;
A
#
# COMPACT_ATOMS: atom_id res chain seq x y z
N MET A 1 32.30 -3.56 7.50
CA MET A 1 31.55 -4.61 8.24
C MET A 1 30.79 -5.56 7.30
N SER A 2 30.32 -6.72 7.78
CA SER A 2 29.50 -7.66 7.00
C SER A 2 28.04 -7.22 6.89
N LEU A 3 27.29 -7.80 5.95
CA LEU A 3 25.86 -7.56 5.75
C LEU A 3 25.04 -7.90 7.00
N GLY A 4 25.29 -9.05 7.64
CA GLY A 4 24.59 -9.47 8.85
C GLY A 4 24.82 -8.52 10.03
N ALA A 5 26.06 -8.08 10.24
CA ALA A 5 26.39 -7.12 11.30
C ALA A 5 25.71 -5.75 11.06
N ALA A 6 25.71 -5.27 9.82
CA ALA A 6 25.06 -4.01 9.44
C ALA A 6 23.54 -4.06 9.65
N ARG A 7 22.90 -5.17 9.27
CA ARG A 7 21.45 -5.39 9.48
C ARG A 7 21.09 -5.39 10.95
N SER A 8 21.92 -6.03 11.79
CA SER A 8 21.69 -6.10 13.23
C SER A 8 21.78 -4.72 13.88
N ILE A 9 22.73 -3.88 13.47
CA ILE A 9 22.92 -2.53 14.02
C ILE A 9 21.80 -1.58 13.58
N LEU A 10 21.39 -1.66 12.32
CA LEU A 10 20.36 -0.79 11.75
C LEU A 10 18.92 -1.28 11.99
N SER A 11 18.74 -2.50 12.49
CA SER A 11 17.44 -3.17 12.62
C SER A 11 16.62 -3.23 11.32
N VAL A 12 17.28 -3.46 10.16
CA VAL A 12 16.63 -3.50 8.84
C VAL A 12 16.74 -4.87 8.14
N SER A 13 15.85 -5.12 7.18
CA SER A 13 15.90 -6.31 6.32
C SER A 13 17.12 -6.28 5.37
N GLU A 14 17.49 -7.44 4.82
CA GLU A 14 18.60 -7.54 3.86
C GLU A 14 18.34 -6.75 2.57
N ALA A 15 17.12 -6.86 2.06
CA ALA A 15 16.72 -6.21 0.82
C ALA A 15 16.81 -4.68 0.95
N THR A 16 16.39 -4.15 2.10
CA THR A 16 16.49 -2.71 2.44
C THR A 16 17.94 -2.26 2.44
N LEU A 17 18.82 -3.00 3.13
CA LEU A 17 20.23 -2.62 3.23
C LEU A 17 20.98 -2.73 1.89
N ARG A 18 20.62 -3.70 1.04
CA ARG A 18 21.15 -3.81 -0.33
C ARG A 18 20.73 -2.61 -1.18
N ARG A 19 19.44 -2.26 -1.16
CA ARG A 19 18.91 -1.09 -1.86
C ARG A 19 19.60 0.21 -1.41
N TRP A 20 19.85 0.39 -0.12
CA TRP A 20 20.58 1.55 0.39
C TRP A 20 22.01 1.63 -0.11
N ALA A 21 22.69 0.50 -0.22
CA ALA A 21 24.02 0.46 -0.82
C ALA A 21 23.99 0.80 -2.31
N ASP A 22 22.99 0.31 -3.05
CA ASP A 22 22.89 0.55 -4.48
C ASP A 22 22.51 2.00 -4.82
N HIS A 23 21.77 2.67 -3.93
CA HIS A 23 21.47 4.10 -4.01
C HIS A 23 22.50 5.02 -3.32
N GLY A 24 23.61 4.47 -2.82
CA GLY A 24 24.68 5.26 -2.19
C GLY A 24 24.36 5.84 -0.81
N VAL A 25 23.26 5.43 -0.18
CA VAL A 25 22.85 5.85 1.17
C VAL A 25 23.81 5.29 2.23
N VAL A 26 24.33 4.09 2.01
CA VAL A 26 25.39 3.48 2.83
C VAL A 26 26.56 3.15 1.91
N ARG A 27 27.75 3.70 2.16
CA ARG A 27 28.90 3.37 1.33
C ARG A 27 29.29 1.90 1.50
N THR A 28 29.62 1.28 0.38
CA THR A 28 30.11 -0.09 0.35
C THR A 28 31.45 -0.19 -0.35
N PHE A 29 32.25 -1.16 0.06
CA PHE A 29 33.55 -1.46 -0.52
C PHE A 29 33.72 -2.97 -0.64
N ARG A 30 34.60 -3.41 -1.53
CA ARG A 30 34.89 -4.85 -1.69
C ARG A 30 36.20 -5.17 -0.98
N THR A 31 36.22 -6.31 -0.29
CA THR A 31 37.49 -6.89 0.20
C THR A 31 38.24 -7.54 -0.97
N PRO A 32 39.56 -7.82 -0.82
CA PRO A 32 40.33 -8.55 -1.83
C PRO A 32 39.68 -9.88 -2.29
N GLY A 33 38.92 -10.56 -1.43
CA GLY A 33 38.11 -11.75 -1.77
C GLY A 33 36.73 -11.46 -2.40
N GLY A 34 36.47 -10.26 -2.92
CA GLY A 34 35.25 -9.92 -3.67
C GLY A 34 33.97 -9.64 -2.84
N HIS A 35 33.93 -10.00 -1.56
CA HIS A 35 32.75 -9.75 -0.72
C HIS A 35 32.47 -8.26 -0.48
N ARG A 36 31.19 -7.88 -0.60
CA ARG A 36 30.71 -6.52 -0.29
C ARG A 36 30.73 -6.30 1.23
N ARG A 37 31.33 -5.19 1.65
CA ARG A 37 31.38 -4.70 3.03
C ARG A 37 30.76 -3.31 3.12
N PHE A 38 30.19 -3.01 4.27
CA PHE A 38 29.54 -1.73 4.55
C PHE A 38 30.45 -0.85 5.41
N SER A 39 30.48 0.46 5.13
CA SER A 39 31.20 1.44 5.94
C SER A 39 30.68 1.45 7.38
N GLN A 40 31.58 1.30 8.36
CA GLN A 40 31.17 1.27 9.76
C GLN A 40 30.76 2.63 10.30
N SER A 41 31.43 3.68 9.87
CA SER A 41 31.07 5.05 10.21
C SER A 41 29.69 5.41 9.66
N ASP A 42 29.38 5.08 8.41
CA ASP A 42 28.08 5.41 7.80
C ASP A 42 26.93 4.63 8.45
N VAL A 43 27.15 3.35 8.73
CA VAL A 43 26.14 2.51 9.40
C VAL A 43 25.88 3.01 10.81
N ARG A 44 26.90 3.43 11.57
CA ARG A 44 26.72 4.02 12.90
C ARG A 44 26.03 5.38 12.81
N ALA A 45 26.43 6.25 11.89
CA ALA A 45 25.79 7.55 11.67
C ALA A 45 24.30 7.40 11.27
N LEU A 46 23.95 6.39 10.48
CA LEU A 46 22.57 6.08 10.14
C LEU A 46 21.79 5.49 11.32
N ALA A 47 22.42 4.70 12.17
CA ALA A 47 21.81 4.21 13.40
C ALA A 47 21.60 5.34 14.41
N GLU A 48 22.54 6.28 14.51
CA GLU A 48 22.42 7.46 15.36
C GLU A 48 21.36 8.44 14.83
N ASN A 49 21.30 8.63 13.51
CA ASN A 49 20.23 9.40 12.89
C ASN A 49 18.88 8.69 13.00
N SER A 50 18.81 7.37 12.86
CA SER A 50 17.57 6.64 13.07
C SER A 50 17.13 6.70 14.53
N VAL A 51 18.06 6.69 15.49
CA VAL A 51 17.77 6.88 16.92
C VAL A 51 17.33 8.32 17.20
N ARG A 52 17.98 9.35 16.63
CA ARG A 52 17.53 10.75 16.74
C ARG A 52 16.16 10.97 16.11
N LEU A 53 15.91 10.41 14.93
CA LEU A 53 14.58 10.36 14.28
C LEU A 53 13.59 9.45 15.03
N SER A 54 14.08 8.53 15.87
CA SER A 54 13.25 7.72 16.78
C SER A 54 12.91 8.48 18.06
N THR A 55 13.76 9.42 18.47
CA THR A 55 13.50 10.34 19.58
C THR A 55 12.61 11.51 19.13
N GLU A 56 12.67 11.88 17.84
CA GLU A 56 11.72 12.74 17.12
C GLU A 56 10.65 11.91 16.36
N ARG A 57 10.11 10.87 17.00
CA ARG A 57 9.07 10.01 16.42
C ARG A 57 7.81 10.81 16.07
N ALA A 58 7.41 10.75 14.80
CA ALA A 58 6.00 10.71 14.43
C ALA A 58 5.62 9.24 14.08
N PRO A 59 4.71 8.59 14.81
CA PRO A 59 4.56 7.12 14.83
C PRO A 59 3.53 6.54 13.83
N LEU A 60 3.66 6.81 12.52
CA LEU A 60 2.49 6.63 11.60
C LEU A 60 2.63 5.70 10.39
N GLY A 61 3.68 4.87 10.28
CA GLY A 61 3.80 3.80 9.27
C GLY A 61 3.54 2.40 9.84
N LEU A 62 2.76 1.57 9.14
CA LEU A 62 2.53 0.18 9.56
C LEU A 62 3.79 -0.67 9.41
N ASP A 63 4.02 -1.57 10.36
CA ASP A 63 5.12 -2.54 10.28
C ASP A 63 4.84 -3.66 9.27
N GLU A 64 5.89 -4.35 8.83
CA GLU A 64 5.78 -5.47 7.86
C GLU A 64 4.89 -6.62 8.37
N ALA A 65 4.82 -6.81 9.69
CA ALA A 65 3.96 -7.84 10.28
C ALA A 65 2.48 -7.49 10.12
N ALA A 66 2.08 -6.23 10.35
CA ALA A 66 0.74 -5.72 10.11
C ALA A 66 0.40 -5.75 8.62
N LEU A 67 1.29 -5.27 7.75
CA LEU A 67 1.08 -5.32 6.30
C LEU A 67 0.87 -6.76 5.80
N ARG A 68 1.63 -7.73 6.31
CA ARG A 68 1.47 -9.15 5.98
C ARG A 68 0.12 -9.71 6.44
N ARG A 69 -0.39 -9.29 7.61
CA ARG A 69 -1.73 -9.69 8.10
C ARG A 69 -2.84 -9.11 7.21
N ILE A 70 -2.74 -7.82 6.86
CA ILE A 70 -3.68 -7.15 5.93
C ILE A 70 -3.74 -7.90 4.58
N ARG A 71 -2.57 -8.17 3.97
CA ARG A 71 -2.47 -8.92 2.70
C ARG A 71 -3.13 -10.30 2.79
N ARG A 72 -2.89 -11.04 3.89
CA ARG A 72 -3.46 -12.37 4.11
C ARG A 72 -4.98 -12.33 4.22
N ARG A 73 -5.52 -11.38 4.99
CA ARG A 73 -6.96 -11.24 5.20
C ARG A 73 -7.68 -10.86 3.91
N LEU A 74 -7.14 -9.92 3.14
CA LEU A 74 -7.74 -9.48 1.88
C LEU A 74 -7.77 -10.56 0.81
N ARG A 75 -6.77 -11.45 0.77
CA ARG A 75 -6.80 -12.63 -0.11
C ARG A 75 -7.96 -13.59 0.22
N SER A 76 -8.40 -13.65 1.48
CA SER A 76 -9.51 -14.52 1.90
C SER A 76 -10.90 -13.98 1.55
N ILE A 77 -11.04 -12.66 1.33
CA ILE A 77 -12.34 -12.01 1.11
C ILE A 77 -12.83 -12.16 -0.35
N HIS A 78 -11.92 -12.37 -1.29
CA HIS A 78 -12.22 -12.50 -2.72
C HIS A 78 -13.06 -13.75 -3.09
N GLY A 79 -13.40 -14.60 -2.13
CA GLY A 79 -14.26 -15.78 -2.31
C GLY A 79 -15.71 -15.62 -1.82
N VAL A 80 -16.07 -14.50 -1.18
CA VAL A 80 -17.44 -14.28 -0.67
C VAL A 80 -18.27 -13.60 -1.77
N SER A 81 -19.13 -14.36 -2.45
CA SER A 81 -20.00 -13.83 -3.48
C SER A 81 -21.24 -13.19 -2.86
N GLU A 82 -21.30 -11.86 -2.83
CA GLU A 82 -22.53 -11.12 -2.61
C GLU A 82 -23.46 -11.19 -3.84
N GLY A 83 -24.74 -10.86 -3.67
CA GLY A 83 -25.75 -10.91 -4.74
C GLY A 83 -25.35 -10.12 -5.98
N TRP A 84 -24.84 -8.90 -5.81
CA TRP A 84 -24.40 -8.03 -6.91
C TRP A 84 -23.25 -8.63 -7.74
N TYR A 85 -22.43 -9.52 -7.17
CA TYR A 85 -21.29 -10.13 -7.86
C TYR A 85 -21.75 -11.22 -8.84
N ARG A 86 -22.88 -11.87 -8.58
CA ARG A 86 -23.48 -12.87 -9.49
C ARG A 86 -24.05 -12.23 -10.75
N ASP A 87 -24.56 -11.01 -10.63
CA ASP A 87 -25.19 -10.25 -11.72
C ASP A 87 -24.15 -9.63 -12.67
N ILE A 88 -22.85 -9.77 -12.37
CA ILE A 88 -21.73 -9.27 -13.18
C ILE A 88 -21.18 -10.41 -14.06
N GLY A 89 -21.03 -10.15 -15.35
CA GLY A 89 -20.43 -11.08 -16.31
C GLY A 89 -18.98 -11.47 -15.94
N GLU A 90 -18.54 -12.66 -16.34
CA GLU A 90 -17.20 -13.18 -15.98
C GLU A 90 -16.07 -12.24 -16.44
N ALA A 91 -16.20 -11.62 -17.61
CA ALA A 91 -15.23 -10.65 -18.13
C ALA A 91 -15.06 -9.44 -17.19
N HIS A 92 -16.17 -8.84 -16.76
CA HIS A 92 -16.17 -7.73 -15.80
C HIS A 92 -15.69 -8.17 -14.41
N ARG A 93 -16.02 -9.39 -13.97
CA ARG A 93 -15.49 -9.96 -12.72
C ARG A 93 -13.97 -10.11 -12.77
N GLN A 94 -13.40 -10.53 -13.91
CA GLN A 94 -11.96 -10.61 -14.07
C GLN A 94 -11.30 -9.23 -14.02
N TRP A 95 -11.90 -8.22 -14.65
CA TRP A 95 -11.44 -6.84 -14.54
C TRP A 95 -11.46 -6.35 -13.10
N LEU A 96 -12.59 -6.47 -12.40
CA LEU A 96 -12.75 -6.05 -11.00
C LEU A 96 -11.70 -6.71 -10.08
N ARG A 97 -11.41 -8.01 -10.29
CA ARG A 97 -10.35 -8.71 -9.56
C ARG A 97 -8.96 -8.10 -9.80
N GLU A 98 -8.63 -7.76 -11.04
CA GLU A 98 -7.36 -7.11 -11.36
C GLU A 98 -7.27 -5.73 -10.72
N MET A 99 -8.34 -4.93 -10.77
CA MET A 99 -8.34 -3.62 -10.11
C MET A 99 -8.15 -3.74 -8.60
N GLY A 100 -8.88 -4.65 -7.97
CA GLY A 100 -8.76 -4.89 -6.53
C GLY A 100 -7.33 -5.27 -6.13
N ARG A 101 -6.63 -6.07 -6.94
CA ARG A 101 -5.22 -6.41 -6.73
C ARG A 101 -4.30 -5.19 -6.84
N GLN A 102 -4.46 -4.37 -7.88
CA GLN A 102 -3.63 -3.18 -8.09
C GLN A 102 -3.85 -2.14 -6.98
N LEU A 103 -5.12 -1.88 -6.64
CA LEU A 103 -5.49 -0.96 -5.58
C LEU A 103 -4.99 -1.44 -4.21
N LEU A 104 -5.07 -2.74 -3.93
CA LEU A 104 -4.47 -3.32 -2.73
C LEU A 104 -2.96 -3.08 -2.66
N GLY A 105 -2.24 -3.30 -3.77
CA GLY A 105 -0.81 -3.04 -3.85
C GLY A 105 -0.46 -1.61 -3.45
N LEU A 106 -1.17 -0.63 -4.01
CA LEU A 106 -0.97 0.78 -3.71
C LEU A 106 -1.37 1.15 -2.28
N ILE A 107 -2.47 0.63 -1.75
CA ILE A 107 -2.89 0.87 -0.35
C ILE A 107 -1.84 0.34 0.62
N VAL A 108 -1.30 -0.85 0.38
CA VAL A 108 -0.25 -1.44 1.22
C VAL A 108 1.02 -0.62 1.17
N LEU A 109 1.45 -0.15 -0.01
CA LEU A 109 2.59 0.76 -0.14
C LEU A 109 2.32 2.09 0.58
N TYR A 110 1.12 2.65 0.45
CA TYR A 110 0.73 3.91 1.09
C TYR A 110 0.72 3.80 2.63
N LEU A 111 0.33 2.65 3.17
CA LEU A 111 0.35 2.39 4.61
C LEU A 111 1.76 2.17 5.16
N GLY A 112 2.68 1.65 4.34
CA GLY A 112 4.09 1.41 4.73
C GLY A 112 5.04 2.59 4.47
N GLU A 113 4.82 3.37 3.40
CA GLU A 113 5.79 4.36 2.90
C GLU A 113 5.34 5.82 3.10
N GLN A 114 5.49 6.35 4.32
CA GLN A 114 5.10 7.74 4.67
C GLN A 114 5.60 8.80 3.70
N ARG A 115 6.89 8.73 3.35
CA ARG A 115 7.57 9.75 2.52
C ARG A 115 7.00 9.85 1.12
N ARG A 116 6.39 8.77 0.61
CA ARG A 116 5.82 8.69 -0.75
C ARG A 116 4.29 8.78 -0.75
N ARG A 117 3.65 9.08 0.38
CA ARG A 117 2.18 9.10 0.47
C ARG A 117 1.50 10.07 -0.49
N ALA A 118 2.09 11.24 -0.72
CA ALA A 118 1.53 12.21 -1.67
C ALA A 118 1.58 11.66 -3.11
N GLU A 119 2.71 11.09 -3.51
CA GLU A 119 2.90 10.43 -4.81
C GLU A 119 1.94 9.25 -4.96
N LEU A 120 1.90 8.35 -3.97
CA LEU A 120 1.04 7.17 -3.97
C LEU A 120 -0.45 7.55 -3.97
N ALA A 121 -0.84 8.63 -3.30
CA ALA A 121 -2.21 9.14 -3.36
C ALA A 121 -2.57 9.66 -4.77
N ALA A 122 -1.61 10.28 -5.47
CA ALA A 122 -1.80 10.68 -6.86
C ALA A 122 -1.89 9.46 -7.80
N GLU A 123 -1.04 8.45 -7.62
CA GLU A 123 -1.09 7.18 -8.38
C GLU A 123 -2.44 6.45 -8.19
N VAL A 124 -2.93 6.41 -6.94
CA VAL A 124 -4.22 5.82 -6.59
C VAL A 124 -5.38 6.57 -7.26
N ARG A 125 -5.31 7.89 -7.40
CA ARG A 125 -6.28 8.69 -8.14
C ARG A 125 -6.28 8.35 -9.63
N VAL A 126 -5.11 8.33 -10.27
CA VAL A 126 -4.95 7.97 -11.69
C VAL A 126 -5.51 6.57 -11.95
N LEU A 127 -5.31 5.64 -11.02
CA LEU A 127 -5.88 4.30 -11.09
C LEU A 127 -7.42 4.33 -11.07
N GLY A 128 -8.02 5.15 -10.19
CA GLY A 128 -9.47 5.39 -10.16
C GLY A 128 -10.00 5.92 -11.49
N GLU A 129 -9.36 6.96 -12.04
CA GLU A 129 -9.74 7.57 -13.32
C GLU A 129 -9.71 6.55 -14.48
N LYS A 130 -8.60 5.81 -14.59
CA LYS A 130 -8.43 4.76 -15.60
C LYS A 130 -9.56 3.75 -15.54
N TYR A 131 -9.89 3.27 -14.35
CA TYR A 131 -10.90 2.24 -14.21
C TYR A 131 -12.34 2.75 -14.36
N GLY A 132 -12.63 3.97 -13.93
CA GLY A 132 -13.90 4.63 -14.20
C GLY A 132 -14.18 4.72 -15.71
N ALA A 133 -13.18 5.14 -16.48
CA ALA A 133 -13.29 5.22 -17.94
C ALA A 133 -13.46 3.84 -18.59
N LEU A 134 -12.67 2.84 -18.17
CA LEU A 134 -12.78 1.47 -18.70
C LEU A 134 -14.14 0.85 -18.42
N MET A 135 -14.70 1.05 -17.22
CA MET A 135 -16.03 0.50 -16.89
C MET A 135 -17.16 1.13 -17.68
N ALA A 136 -17.06 2.44 -17.97
CA ALA A 136 -18.00 3.12 -18.84
C ALA A 136 -17.98 2.54 -20.26
N GLN A 137 -16.79 2.27 -20.80
CA GLN A 137 -16.62 1.62 -22.11
C GLN A 137 -17.11 0.18 -22.13
N GLY A 138 -17.00 -0.53 -21.00
CA GLY A 138 -17.49 -1.90 -20.85
C GLY A 138 -18.98 -2.02 -20.57
N ASP A 139 -19.75 -0.93 -20.65
CA ASP A 139 -21.19 -0.87 -20.33
C ASP A 139 -21.58 -1.43 -18.95
N LEU A 140 -20.63 -1.41 -18.00
CA LEU A 140 -20.92 -1.84 -16.64
C LEU A 140 -21.75 -0.75 -15.93
N PRO A 141 -22.96 -1.05 -15.41
CA PRO A 141 -23.77 -0.04 -14.74
C PRO A 141 -23.06 0.59 -13.55
N LEU A 142 -23.18 1.92 -13.39
CA LEU A 142 -22.53 2.67 -12.31
C LEU A 142 -22.82 2.09 -10.92
N HIS A 143 -24.04 1.61 -10.68
CA HIS A 143 -24.40 1.00 -9.39
C HIS A 143 -23.58 -0.27 -9.10
N GLN A 144 -23.22 -1.08 -10.11
CA GLN A 144 -22.38 -2.25 -9.94
C GLN A 144 -20.91 -1.86 -9.66
N VAL A 145 -20.44 -0.79 -10.30
CA VAL A 145 -19.10 -0.20 -10.02
C VAL A 145 -19.00 0.23 -8.57
N VAL A 146 -19.99 0.99 -8.10
CA VAL A 146 -20.04 1.48 -6.72
C VAL A 146 -20.16 0.32 -5.74
N SER A 147 -21.01 -0.68 -6.00
CA SER A 147 -21.12 -1.88 -5.15
C SER A 147 -19.79 -2.63 -5.03
N ALA A 148 -19.08 -2.85 -6.15
CA ALA A 148 -17.77 -3.49 -6.13
C ALA A 148 -16.74 -2.70 -5.33
N PHE A 149 -16.76 -1.37 -5.47
CA PHE A 149 -15.89 -0.49 -4.71
C PHE A 149 -16.18 -0.53 -3.22
N LEU A 150 -17.45 -0.43 -2.81
CA LEU A 150 -17.86 -0.45 -1.41
C LEU A 150 -17.51 -1.79 -0.75
N PHE A 151 -17.72 -2.90 -1.45
CA PHE A 151 -17.29 -4.23 -1.00
C PHE A 151 -15.78 -4.26 -0.73
N PHE A 152 -14.98 -3.78 -1.69
CA PHE A 152 -13.52 -3.71 -1.52
C PHE A 152 -13.11 -2.78 -0.36
N ARG A 153 -13.72 -1.60 -0.25
CA ARG A 153 -13.46 -0.63 0.83
C ARG A 153 -13.72 -1.25 2.20
N ASN A 154 -14.86 -1.94 2.36
CA ASN A 154 -15.21 -2.61 3.60
C ASN A 154 -14.18 -3.70 3.91
N ALA A 155 -13.81 -4.51 2.92
CA ALA A 155 -12.78 -5.54 3.06
C ALA A 155 -11.42 -4.99 3.54
N VAL A 156 -10.97 -3.86 2.97
CA VAL A 156 -9.71 -3.20 3.37
C VAL A 156 -9.81 -2.62 4.77
N THR A 157 -10.96 -2.03 5.10
CA THR A 157 -11.22 -1.44 6.41
C THR A 157 -11.20 -2.52 7.51
N ASP A 158 -11.89 -3.63 7.29
CA ASP A 158 -11.94 -4.76 8.21
C ASP A 158 -10.57 -5.43 8.35
N ALA A 159 -9.88 -5.65 7.23
CA ALA A 159 -8.53 -6.22 7.25
C ALA A 159 -7.54 -5.34 8.02
N THR A 160 -7.65 -4.01 7.90
CA THR A 160 -6.82 -3.07 8.65
C THR A 160 -7.13 -3.13 10.14
N ARG A 161 -8.42 -3.14 10.51
CA ARG A 161 -8.86 -3.23 11.90
C ARG A 161 -8.43 -4.52 12.58
N GLU A 162 -8.54 -5.66 11.89
CA GLU A 162 -8.17 -6.97 12.44
C GLU A 162 -6.65 -7.21 12.47
N ALA A 163 -5.90 -6.62 11.54
CA ALA A 163 -4.46 -6.81 11.44
C ALA A 163 -3.66 -5.99 12.46
N LEU A 164 -4.27 -5.03 13.15
CA LEU A 164 -3.57 -4.17 14.11
C LEU A 164 -3.61 -4.77 15.52
N PRO A 165 -2.45 -5.04 16.14
CA PRO A 165 -2.41 -5.58 17.49
C PRO A 165 -2.92 -4.53 18.48
N ARG A 166 -3.98 -4.86 19.23
CA ARG A 166 -4.58 -3.97 20.24
C ARG A 166 -3.60 -3.56 21.36
N ALA A 167 -2.53 -4.33 21.57
CA ALA A 167 -1.58 -4.12 22.66
C ALA A 167 -0.36 -3.25 22.30
N SER A 168 -0.14 -2.93 21.01
CA SER A 168 1.09 -2.23 20.57
C SER A 168 0.82 -0.85 19.95
N MET A 169 -0.44 -0.43 19.86
CA MET A 169 -0.84 0.85 19.27
C MET A 169 -1.82 1.57 20.18
N THR A 170 -1.68 2.89 20.23
CA THR A 170 -2.67 3.76 20.86
C THR A 170 -3.95 3.82 20.02
N VAL A 171 -5.07 4.16 20.66
CA VAL A 171 -6.35 4.38 19.98
C VAL A 171 -6.23 5.49 18.93
N GLU A 172 -5.44 6.54 19.21
CA GLU A 172 -5.23 7.65 18.27
C GLU A 172 -4.51 7.19 17.00
N GLU A 173 -3.44 6.39 17.12
CA GLU A 173 -2.72 5.86 15.95
C GLU A 173 -3.63 4.97 15.09
N LEU A 174 -4.44 4.11 15.74
CA LEU A 174 -5.42 3.27 15.05
C LEU A 174 -6.45 4.11 14.29
N LEU A 175 -7.01 5.15 14.93
CA LEU A 175 -7.95 6.07 14.30
C LEU A 175 -7.30 6.88 13.16
N GLN A 176 -6.02 7.21 13.25
CA GLN A 176 -5.30 7.89 12.18
C GLN A 176 -5.09 6.99 10.96
N ILE A 177 -4.68 5.75 11.15
CA ILE A 177 -4.55 4.77 10.06
C ILE A 177 -5.91 4.51 9.42
N TRP A 178 -6.95 4.33 10.22
CA TRP A 178 -8.31 4.14 9.72
C TRP A 178 -8.78 5.33 8.87
N ARG A 179 -8.63 6.57 9.40
CA ARG A 179 -8.95 7.80 8.65
C ARG A 179 -8.15 7.92 7.35
N GLN A 180 -6.90 7.47 7.34
CA GLN A 180 -6.03 7.49 6.16
C GLN A 180 -6.52 6.51 5.09
N VAL A 181 -6.90 5.29 5.48
CA VAL A 181 -7.46 4.28 4.56
C VAL A 181 -8.77 4.81 3.96
N VAL A 182 -9.70 5.28 4.79
CA VAL A 182 -11.01 5.79 4.34
C VAL A 182 -10.83 6.93 3.34
N ARG A 183 -10.04 7.96 3.68
CA ARG A 183 -9.76 9.08 2.77
C ARG A 183 -9.11 8.64 1.46
N LEU A 184 -8.20 7.67 1.51
CA LEU A 184 -7.55 7.17 0.31
C LEU A 184 -8.57 6.46 -0.59
N THR A 185 -9.41 5.61 -0.02
CA THR A 185 -10.46 4.90 -0.77
C THR A 185 -11.50 5.87 -1.32
N ASP A 186 -11.95 6.87 -0.56
CA ASP A 186 -12.96 7.82 -1.04
C ASP A 186 -12.47 8.61 -2.26
N ARG A 187 -11.18 8.98 -2.28
CA ARG A 187 -10.56 9.63 -3.45
C ARG A 187 -10.58 8.75 -4.69
N VAL A 188 -10.41 7.43 -4.55
CA VAL A 188 -10.50 6.49 -5.68
C VAL A 188 -11.92 6.44 -6.22
N LEU A 189 -12.90 6.33 -5.32
CA LEU A 189 -14.30 6.24 -5.72
C LEU A 189 -14.73 7.50 -6.47
N LEU A 190 -14.43 8.67 -5.93
CA LEU A 190 -14.75 9.95 -6.58
C LEU A 190 -14.10 10.04 -7.97
N ALA A 191 -12.80 9.76 -8.07
CA ALA A 191 -12.08 9.78 -9.34
C ALA A 191 -12.65 8.78 -10.37
N ALA A 192 -13.06 7.59 -9.91
CA ALA A 192 -13.68 6.60 -10.77
C ALA A 192 -15.07 7.02 -11.26
N VAL A 193 -15.91 7.59 -10.38
CA VAL A 193 -17.26 8.05 -10.73
C VAL A 193 -17.20 9.24 -11.70
N GLU A 194 -16.31 10.20 -11.45
CA GLU A 194 -16.08 11.35 -12.34
C GLU A 194 -15.63 10.89 -13.74
N ALA A 195 -14.65 9.99 -13.80
CA ALA A 195 -14.17 9.45 -15.07
C ALA A 195 -15.21 8.62 -15.81
N TYR A 196 -16.04 7.86 -15.08
CA TYR A 196 -17.16 7.11 -15.64
C TYR A 196 -18.18 8.05 -16.30
N GLY A 197 -18.60 9.11 -15.59
CA GLY A 197 -19.53 10.10 -16.12
C GLY A 197 -18.97 10.82 -17.35
N ALA A 198 -17.71 11.26 -17.29
CA ALA A 198 -17.04 11.90 -18.41
C ALA A 198 -16.87 10.98 -19.63
N ALA A 199 -16.69 9.67 -19.43
CA ALA A 199 -16.61 8.71 -20.52
C ALA A 199 -17.98 8.46 -21.18
N ARG A 200 -19.06 8.33 -20.39
CA ARG A 200 -20.42 8.15 -20.94
C ARG A 200 -20.90 9.38 -21.70
N ASN A 201 -20.63 10.59 -21.20
CA ASN A 201 -21.02 11.84 -21.87
C ASN A 201 -20.24 12.10 -23.17
N ARG A 202 -19.10 11.44 -23.39
CA ARG A 202 -18.33 11.51 -24.64
C ARG A 202 -18.73 10.45 -25.66
N GLY A 203 -19.48 9.43 -25.25
CA GLY A 203 -19.99 8.35 -26.11
C GLY A 203 -21.44 8.53 -26.57
N THR A 204 -22.13 9.55 -26.06
CA THR A 204 -23.45 10.04 -26.51
C THR A 204 -23.27 11.25 -27.42
#